data_AF-A0A0F9P3D1-F1
#
_entry.id   AF-A0A0F9P3D1-F1
#
_cell.length_a   1.000
_cell.length_b   1.000
_cell.length_c   1.000
_cell.angle_alpha   90.00
_cell.angle_beta   90.00
_cell.angle_gamma   90.00
#
_symmetry.space_group_name_H-M   'P 1'
#
loop_
_entity.id
_entity.type
_entity.pdbx_description
1 polymer ?
#
loop_
_entity_poly.entity_id
_entity_poly.type
_entity_poly.pdbx_seq_one_letter_code
_entity_poly.pdbx_strand_id
1 'polypeptide(L)' 'MNVSIEWIEEESAYTVRQNGEFIGDYENLQPAAEFALAVAANAGVDVVLISVNQNA' A
#
# COMPACT_ATOMS: atom_id res chain seq x y z
N MET A 1 3.64 18.14 -5.14
CA MET A 1 4.01 16.81 -5.67
C MET A 1 2.95 15.84 -5.19
N ASN A 2 2.39 15.03 -6.08
CA ASN A 2 1.39 14.03 -5.70
C ASN A 2 2.09 12.68 -5.57
N VAL A 3 1.89 12.03 -4.45
CA VAL A 3 2.34 10.66 -4.20
C VAL A 3 1.09 9.84 -3.92
N SER A 4 0.97 8.71 -4.58
CA SER A 4 -0.06 7.70 -4.35
C SER A 4 0.60 6.52 -3.65
N ILE A 5 -0.08 6.00 -2.63
CA ILE A 5 0.31 4.76 -1.96
C ILE A 5 -0.79 3.74 -2.21
N GLU A 6 -0.41 2.59 -2.74
CA GLU A 6 -1.29 1.50 -3.12
C GLU A 6 -0.96 0.28 -2.25
N TRP A 7 -1.95 -0.49 -1.83
CA TRP A 7 -1.71 -1.83 -1.29
C TRP A 7 -2.51 -2.85 -2.08
N ILE A 8 -1.88 -3.94 -2.48
CA ILE A 8 -2.45 -4.95 -3.36
C ILE A 8 -2.49 -6.25 -2.59
N GLU A 9 -3.67 -6.86 -2.50
CA GLU A 9 -3.82 -8.21 -1.96
C GLU A 9 -3.41 -9.21 -3.04
N GLU A 10 -2.41 -10.02 -2.71
CA GLU A 10 -1.92 -11.16 -3.49
C GLU A 10 -2.25 -12.46 -2.72
N GLU A 11 -2.13 -13.62 -3.37
CA GLU A 11 -2.62 -14.92 -2.84
C GLU A 11 -2.20 -15.25 -1.40
N SER A 12 -1.06 -14.71 -0.94
CA SER A 12 -0.54 -14.94 0.41
C SER A 12 0.10 -13.71 1.06
N ALA A 13 -0.04 -12.51 0.47
CA ALA A 13 0.67 -11.31 0.92
C ALA A 13 -0.05 -10.03 0.52
N TYR A 14 0.37 -8.93 1.13
CA TYR A 14 -0.05 -7.57 0.83
C TYR A 14 1.17 -6.77 0.38
N THR A 15 1.18 -6.39 -0.89
CA THR A 15 2.26 -5.60 -1.49
C THR A 15 1.92 -4.12 -1.43
N VAL A 16 2.82 -3.30 -0.90
CA VAL A 16 2.68 -1.84 -0.86
C VAL A 16 3.51 -1.21 -1.98
N ARG A 17 2.89 -0.33 -2.76
CA ARG A 17 3.55 0.44 -3.83
C ARG A 17 3.40 1.93 -3.61
N GLN A 18 4.43 2.69 -3.99
CA GLN A 18 4.43 4.14 -4.03
C GLN A 18 4.53 4.58 -5.48
N ASN A 19 3.47 5.18 -6.04
CA ASN A 19 3.40 5.56 -7.45
C ASN A 19 3.72 4.40 -8.41
N GLY A 20 3.21 3.20 -8.12
CA GLY A 20 3.52 1.99 -8.87
C GLY A 20 4.88 1.35 -8.55
N GLU A 21 5.76 1.98 -7.78
CA GLU A 21 7.04 1.38 -7.35
C GLU A 21 6.88 0.55 -6.08
N PHE A 22 7.47 -0.65 -6.05
CA PHE A 22 7.47 -1.52 -4.89
C PHE A 22 8.20 -0.90 -3.69
N ILE A 23 7.56 -0.88 -2.52
CA ILE A 23 8.17 -0.37 -1.28
C ILE A 23 8.07 -1.32 -0.07
N GLY A 24 7.31 -2.42 -0.17
CA GLY A 24 7.29 -3.45 0.87
C GLY A 24 6.26 -4.55 0.63
N ASP A 25 6.49 -5.70 1.28
CA ASP A 25 5.57 -6.85 1.33
C ASP A 25 5.28 -7.23 2.78
N TYR A 26 4.05 -7.66 3.02
CA TYR A 26 3.57 -8.01 4.35
C TYR A 26 2.68 -9.25 4.29
N GLU A 27 2.85 -10.16 5.24
CA GLU A 27 1.98 -11.35 5.34
C GLU A 27 0.53 -11.02 5.71
N ASN A 28 0.28 -9.84 6.32
CA ASN A 28 -1.01 -9.46 6.86
C ASN A 28 -1.38 -8.04 6.45
N LEU A 29 -2.69 -7.76 6.33
CA LEU A 29 -3.21 -6.45 5.94
C LEU A 29 -2.82 -5.35 6.93
N GLN A 30 -2.91 -5.62 8.23
CA GLN A 30 -2.67 -4.62 9.27
C GLN A 30 -1.27 -3.97 9.15
N PRO A 31 -0.15 -4.72 9.14
CA PRO A 31 1.17 -4.10 9.01
C PRO A 31 1.39 -3.42 7.64
N ALA A 32 0.76 -3.89 6.56
CA ALA A 32 0.80 -3.21 5.27
C ALA A 32 0.13 -1.83 5.33
N ALA A 33 -1.04 -1.75 5.96
CA ALA A 33 -1.79 -0.51 6.13
C ALA A 33 -1.07 0.47 7.07
N GLU A 34 -0.53 -0.01 8.19
CA GLU A 34 0.26 0.81 9.12
C GLU A 34 1.50 1.42 8.44
N PHE A 35 2.20 0.63 7.62
CA PHE A 35 3.34 1.13 6.84
C PHE A 35 2.92 2.15 5.77
N ALA A 36 1.88 1.86 4.98
CA ALA A 36 1.37 2.78 3.97
C ALA A 36 0.99 4.15 4.56
N LEU A 37 0.34 4.14 5.73
CA LEU A 37 -0.02 5.35 6.48
C LEU A 37 1.22 6.11 6.96
N ALA A 38 2.24 5.42 7.49
CA ALA A 38 3.47 6.04 7.93
C ALA A 38 4.24 6.72 6.78
N VAL A 39 4.32 6.06 5.62
CA VAL A 39 4.96 6.62 4.42
C VAL A 39 4.23 7.87 3.94
N ALA A 40 2.89 7.83 3.90
CA ALA A 40 2.09 8.98 3.47
C ALA A 40 2.17 10.15 4.46
N ALA A 41 2.14 9.87 5.77
CA ALA A 41 2.31 10.88 6.80
C ALA A 41 3.68 11.57 6.71
N ASN A 42 4.75 10.81 6.49
CA ASN A 42 6.11 11.36 6.31
C ASN A 42 6.24 12.20 5.03
N ALA A 43 5.56 11.80 3.95
CA ALA A 43 5.56 12.54 2.69
C ALA A 43 4.62 13.75 2.68
N GLY A 44 3.74 13.89 3.69
CA GLY A 44 2.72 14.95 3.74
C GLY A 44 1.69 14.82 2.61
N VAL A 45 1.31 13.58 2.27
CA VAL A 45 0.42 13.25 1.15
C VAL A 45 -0.77 12.42 1.61
N ASP A 46 -1.84 12.43 0.81
CA ASP A 46 -3.04 11.64 1.06
C ASP A 46 -2.85 10.17 0.65
N VAL A 47 -3.43 9.26 1.43
CA VAL A 47 -3.49 7.83 1.08
C VAL A 47 -4.75 7.55 0.27
N VAL A 48 -4.59 6.87 -0.88
CA VAL A 48 -5.72 6.37 -1.66
C VAL A 48 -5.85 4.86 -1.44
N LEU A 49 -6.96 4.45 -0.85
CA LEU A 49 -7.24 3.05 -0.57
C LEU A 49 -7.77 2.37 -1.85
N ILE A 50 -6.93 1.55 -2.48
CA ILE A 50 -7.31 0.73 -3.63
C ILE A 50 -7.13 -0.72 -3.23
N SER A 51 -8.21 -1.39 -2.83
CA SER A 51 -8.19 -2.85 -2.68
C SER A 51 -8.48 -3.47 -4.05
N VAL A 52 -7.45 -4.00 -4.69
CA VAL A 52 -7.61 -4.86 -5.87
C VAL A 52 -7.71 -6.29 -5.37
N ASN A 53 -8.91 -6.83 -5.28
CA ASN A 53 -9.09 -8.26 -5.14
C ASN A 53 -8.84 -8.91 -6.51
N GLN A 54 -7.65 -9.45 -6.74
CA GLN A 54 -7.32 -10.13 -8.00
C GLN A 54 -7.99 -11.53 -8.11
N ASN A 55 -8.71 -11.99 -7.09
CA ASN A 55 -9.51 -13.21 -7.09
C ASN A 55 -10.97 -13.00 -7.56
N ALA A 56 -11.26 -11.92 -8.29
CA ALA A 56 -12.56 -11.72 -8.95
C ALA A 56 -12.68 -12.55 -10.25
#